data_AF-A0A3B1D1V8-F1
#
_entry.id   AF-A0A3B1D1V8-F1
#
_cell.length_a   1.000
_cell.length_b   1.000
_cell.length_c   1.000
_cell.angle_alpha   90.00
_cell.angle_beta   90.00
_cell.angle_gamma   90.00
#
_symmetry.space_group_name_H-M   'P 1'
#
loop_
_entity.id
_entity.type
_entity.pdbx_description
1 polymer ?
#
loop_
_entity_poly.entity_id
_entity_poly.type
_entity_poly.pdbx_seq_one_letter_code
_entity_poly.pdbx_strand_id
1 'polypeptide(L)'
;YRPIRVYKKGLKRNIAKLALTRAAVESQTKKIPLAKLSFRAENDNVLRKEITDAQKPMAEVGYKMEEIIQILVMGEKGRKKLDTPRWKASFDLAIGRTLAMYVRAYGYNETLSQMKSSPQAFKNKASNQWKLVSSEEIKSGPKMKKQAKKATEYLEKVMKEHPGTPWALLAKRELSQPLGWKWKESVNPNANKNINRNTPPNQVRLLLAEEERNRRKRRKKGPARKKPLL
;
A
#
# COMPACT_ATOMS: atom_id res chain seq x y z
N TYR A 1 20.80 22.34 31.03
CA TYR A 1 21.33 22.17 29.66
C TYR A 1 22.40 21.07 29.66
N ARG A 2 22.36 20.06 28.78
CA ARG A 2 23.42 19.01 28.69
C ARG A 2 24.31 19.31 27.47
N PRO A 3 25.65 19.35 27.61
CA PRO A 3 26.54 19.60 26.47
C PRO A 3 26.35 18.58 25.34
N ILE A 4 26.41 19.04 24.08
CA ILE A 4 26.17 18.20 22.88
C ILE A 4 27.07 16.95 22.86
N ARG A 5 28.33 17.08 23.28
CA ARG A 5 29.28 15.95 23.36
C ARG A 5 28.81 14.88 24.36
N VAL A 6 28.31 15.28 25.53
CA VAL A 6 27.77 14.39 26.56
C VAL A 6 26.48 13.71 26.07
N TYR A 7 25.62 14.44 25.37
CA TYR A 7 24.42 13.89 24.74
C TYR A 7 24.76 12.84 23.68
N LYS A 8 25.69 13.14 22.76
CA LYS A 8 26.17 12.19 21.73
C LYS A 8 26.79 10.93 22.34
N LYS A 9 27.56 11.06 23.43
CA LYS A 9 28.11 9.90 24.17
C LYS A 9 27.00 9.06 24.80
N GLY A 10 25.96 9.69 25.35
CA GLY A 10 24.77 9.02 25.89
C GLY A 10 23.94 8.27 24.84
N LEU A 11 23.86 8.77 23.61
CA LEU A 11 23.21 8.07 22.49
C LEU A 11 23.92 6.75 22.14
N LYS A 12 25.25 6.77 22.09
CA LYS A 12 26.06 5.58 21.76
C LYS A 12 26.02 4.48 22.83
N ARG A 13 25.69 4.83 24.08
CA ARG A 13 25.63 3.88 25.20
C ARG A 13 24.39 2.98 25.17
N ASN A 14 23.31 3.39 24.50
CA ASN A 14 22.10 2.57 24.39
C ASN A 14 21.78 2.28 22.92
N ILE A 15 21.80 1.00 22.57
CA ILE A 15 21.52 0.50 21.22
C ILE A 15 20.13 0.92 20.68
N ALA A 16 19.12 1.09 21.55
CA ALA A 16 17.80 1.57 21.14
C ALA A 16 17.82 3.05 20.73
N LYS A 17 18.57 3.89 21.46
CA LYS A 17 18.75 5.31 21.11
C LYS A 17 19.50 5.43 19.79
N LEU A 18 20.58 4.67 19.63
CA LEU A 18 21.35 4.62 18.40
C LEU A 18 20.49 4.17 17.21
N ALA A 19 19.74 3.07 17.36
CA ALA A 19 18.82 2.56 16.34
C ALA A 19 17.77 3.60 15.94
N LEU A 20 17.13 4.24 16.92
CA LEU A 20 16.12 5.28 16.66
C LEU A 20 16.73 6.47 15.91
N THR A 21 17.92 6.92 16.31
CA THR A 21 18.59 8.04 15.61
C THR A 21 19.00 7.68 14.19
N ARG A 22 19.48 6.45 13.95
CA ARG A 22 19.80 5.97 12.61
C ARG A 22 18.54 5.88 11.74
N ALA A 23 17.49 5.26 12.25
CA ALA A 23 16.19 5.19 11.58
C ALA A 23 15.65 6.58 11.22
N ALA A 24 15.79 7.56 12.12
CA ALA A 24 15.39 8.94 11.86
C ALA A 24 16.19 9.57 10.70
N VAL A 25 17.51 9.39 10.66
CA VAL A 25 18.35 9.85 9.55
C VAL A 25 17.94 9.20 8.25
N GLU A 26 17.78 7.87 8.23
CA GLU A 26 17.37 7.16 7.01
C GLU A 26 16.00 7.60 6.49
N SER A 27 15.06 7.91 7.40
CA SER A 27 13.75 8.40 7.01
C SER A 27 13.76 9.77 6.33
N GLN A 28 14.81 10.57 6.53
CA GLN A 28 14.93 11.92 5.95
C GLN A 28 15.57 11.91 4.56
N THR A 29 16.30 10.86 4.21
CA THR A 29 17.14 10.81 3.01
C THR A 29 16.33 10.81 1.71
N LYS A 30 15.07 10.35 1.72
CA LYS A 30 14.24 10.21 0.49
C LYS A 30 12.78 10.57 0.74
N LYS A 31 12.18 11.29 -0.22
CA LYS A 31 10.74 11.59 -0.23
C LYS A 31 9.93 10.30 -0.36
N ILE A 32 8.90 10.16 0.47
CA ILE A 32 7.92 9.08 0.36
C ILE A 32 6.91 9.45 -0.74
N PRO A 33 6.77 8.64 -1.81
CA PRO A 33 5.79 8.90 -2.85
C PRO A 33 4.37 8.70 -2.33
N LEU A 34 3.41 9.40 -2.94
CA LEU A 34 1.99 9.18 -2.70
C LEU A 34 1.50 8.00 -3.56
N ALA A 35 0.77 7.07 -2.93
CA ALA A 35 0.19 5.95 -3.65
C ALA A 35 -0.93 6.42 -4.59
N LYS A 36 -0.91 5.97 -5.85
CA LYS A 36 -2.04 6.16 -6.76
C LYS A 36 -3.20 5.28 -6.30
N LEU A 37 -4.35 5.87 -6.00
CA LEU A 37 -5.51 5.14 -5.47
C LEU A 37 -6.63 4.95 -6.49
N SER A 38 -6.50 5.47 -7.71
CA SER A 38 -7.59 5.44 -8.68
C SER A 38 -7.04 5.08 -10.05
N PHE A 39 -7.62 4.05 -10.65
CA PHE A 39 -7.09 3.34 -11.80
C PHE A 39 -8.13 3.26 -12.90
N ARG A 40 -7.79 3.77 -14.08
CA ARG A 40 -8.61 3.68 -15.27
C ARG A 40 -8.70 2.23 -15.72
N ALA A 41 -9.88 1.83 -16.15
CA ALA A 41 -10.14 0.47 -16.62
C ALA A 41 -11.10 0.47 -17.81
N GLU A 42 -10.83 1.32 -18.79
CA GLU A 42 -11.54 1.29 -20.08
C GLU A 42 -11.32 -0.05 -20.80
N ASN A 43 -10.12 -0.61 -20.65
CA ASN A 43 -9.79 -1.97 -21.05
C ASN A 43 -8.70 -2.56 -20.12
N ASP A 44 -8.54 -3.88 -20.18
CA ASP A 44 -7.57 -4.59 -19.34
C ASP A 44 -6.12 -4.13 -19.56
N ASN A 45 -5.76 -3.73 -20.79
CA ASN A 45 -4.40 -3.31 -21.10
C ASN A 45 -4.05 -2.00 -20.43
N VAL A 46 -4.97 -1.02 -20.45
CA VAL A 46 -4.83 0.25 -19.74
C VAL A 46 -4.73 0.01 -18.24
N LEU A 47 -5.62 -0.81 -17.68
CA LEU A 47 -5.60 -1.14 -16.25
C LEU A 47 -4.26 -1.77 -15.83
N ARG A 48 -3.78 -2.79 -16.56
CA ARG A 48 -2.50 -3.46 -16.26
C ARG A 48 -1.30 -2.52 -16.37
N LYS A 49 -1.31 -1.59 -17.34
CA LYS A 49 -0.28 -0.56 -17.48
C LYS A 49 -0.30 0.38 -16.28
N GLU A 50 -1.46 0.95 -15.94
CA GLU A 50 -1.58 1.86 -14.79
C GLU A 50 -1.18 1.19 -13.47
N ILE A 51 -1.54 -0.08 -13.28
CA ILE A 51 -1.12 -0.88 -12.13
C ILE A 51 0.41 -1.02 -12.10
N THR A 52 1.03 -1.40 -13.22
CA THR A 52 2.48 -1.64 -13.28
C THR A 52 3.26 -0.37 -12.96
N ASP A 53 2.79 0.78 -13.43
CA ASP A 53 3.42 2.07 -13.12
C ASP A 53 3.25 2.47 -11.65
N ALA A 54 2.10 2.16 -11.05
CA ALA A 54 1.82 2.48 -9.65
C ALA A 54 2.54 1.57 -8.64
N GLN A 55 2.88 0.33 -9.01
CA GLN A 55 3.60 -0.61 -8.14
C GLN A 55 5.04 -0.17 -7.84
N LYS A 56 5.73 0.40 -8.84
CA LYS A 56 7.16 0.79 -8.74
C LYS A 56 7.47 1.68 -7.52
N PRO A 57 6.83 2.85 -7.33
CA PRO A 57 7.14 3.74 -6.21
C PRO A 57 6.84 3.10 -4.84
N MET A 58 5.78 2.30 -4.74
CA MET A 58 5.41 1.66 -3.48
C MET A 58 6.28 0.44 -3.15
N ALA A 59 6.86 -0.22 -4.15
CA ALA A 59 7.88 -1.26 -3.92
C ALA A 59 9.13 -0.67 -3.26
N GLU A 60 9.62 0.47 -3.74
CA GLU A 60 10.74 1.17 -3.09
C GLU A 60 10.44 1.56 -1.65
N VAL A 61 9.22 2.01 -1.36
CA VAL A 61 8.78 2.29 0.01
C VAL A 61 8.85 1.03 0.86
N GLY A 62 8.35 -0.10 0.35
CA GLY A 62 8.43 -1.40 1.02
C GLY A 62 9.85 -1.78 1.42
N TYR A 63 10.80 -1.71 0.48
CA TYR A 63 12.21 -2.01 0.74
C TYR A 63 12.82 -1.08 1.80
N LYS A 64 12.59 0.23 1.70
CA LYS A 64 13.11 1.21 2.67
C LYS A 64 12.52 0.99 4.07
N MET A 65 11.23 0.70 4.17
CA MET A 65 10.62 0.41 5.47
C MET A 65 11.20 -0.87 6.07
N GLU A 66 11.48 -1.88 5.27
CA GLU A 66 12.12 -3.12 5.73
C GLU A 66 13.53 -2.86 6.29
N GLU A 67 14.35 -2.04 5.63
CA GLU A 67 15.66 -1.60 6.15
C GLU A 67 15.54 -0.88 7.50
N ILE A 68 14.61 0.08 7.61
CA ILE A 68 14.38 0.82 8.86
C ILE A 68 13.88 -0.13 9.96
N ILE A 69 12.99 -1.07 9.64
CA ILE A 69 12.51 -2.08 10.59
C ILE A 69 13.69 -2.92 11.11
N GLN A 70 14.60 -3.35 10.24
CA GLN A 70 15.78 -4.11 10.66
C GLN A 70 16.64 -3.30 11.65
N ILE A 71 16.89 -2.02 11.38
CA ILE A 71 17.64 -1.14 12.28
C ILE A 71 16.93 -1.04 13.64
N LEU A 72 15.61 -0.84 13.65
CA LEU A 72 14.83 -0.69 14.88
C LEU A 72 14.78 -2.00 15.69
N VAL A 73 14.57 -3.15 15.04
CA VAL A 73 14.53 -4.47 15.69
C VAL A 73 15.87 -4.80 16.36
N MET A 74 17.01 -4.44 15.75
CA MET A 74 18.32 -4.58 16.40
C MET A 74 18.39 -3.77 17.71
N GLY A 75 17.73 -2.62 17.77
CA GLY A 75 17.66 -1.76 18.95
C GLY A 75 16.72 -2.24 20.05
N GLU A 76 15.81 -3.18 19.76
CA GLU A 76 14.73 -3.61 20.66
C GLU A 76 15.26 -4.15 22.00
N LYS A 77 16.39 -4.86 21.96
CA LYS A 77 17.10 -5.36 23.16
C LYS A 77 17.51 -4.22 24.12
N GLY A 78 17.73 -3.01 23.60
CA GLY A 78 18.08 -1.82 24.38
C GLY A 78 16.89 -1.07 24.96
N ARG A 79 15.65 -1.39 24.54
CA ARG A 79 14.42 -0.70 24.96
C ARG A 79 14.27 -0.70 26.47
N LYS A 80 14.50 -1.85 27.12
CA LYS A 80 14.36 -1.99 28.59
C LYS A 80 15.33 -1.07 29.36
N LYS A 81 16.47 -0.74 28.77
CA LYS A 81 17.51 0.13 29.35
C LYS A 81 17.31 1.61 29.01
N LEU A 82 16.18 1.98 28.39
CA LEU A 82 15.86 3.38 28.13
C LEU A 82 15.47 4.07 29.45
N ASP A 83 16.14 5.19 29.70
CA ASP A 83 16.12 5.98 30.93
C ASP A 83 14.93 6.94 31.03
N THR A 84 14.41 7.41 29.89
CA THR A 84 13.30 8.39 29.88
C THR A 84 12.06 7.86 29.17
N PRO A 85 10.84 8.21 29.66
CA PRO A 85 9.58 7.89 28.98
C PRO A 85 9.55 8.37 27.53
N ARG A 86 10.12 9.54 27.25
CA ARG A 86 10.21 10.11 25.89
C ARG A 86 10.93 9.18 24.92
N TRP A 87 12.05 8.59 25.32
CA TRP A 87 12.79 7.65 24.48
C TRP A 87 12.00 6.35 24.26
N LYS A 88 11.33 5.83 25.29
CA LYS A 88 10.48 4.62 25.19
C LYS A 88 9.33 4.84 24.21
N ALA A 89 8.55 5.90 24.42
CA ALA A 89 7.44 6.29 23.57
C ALA A 89 7.87 6.50 22.11
N SER A 90 8.99 7.20 21.89
CA SER A 90 9.48 7.47 20.53
C SER A 90 9.94 6.20 19.82
N PHE A 91 10.59 5.29 20.54
CA PHE A 91 11.07 4.03 19.98
C PHE A 91 9.91 3.11 19.60
N ASP A 92 8.95 2.92 20.50
CA ASP A 92 7.78 2.08 20.26
C ASP A 92 6.89 2.65 19.16
N LEU A 93 6.70 3.98 19.14
CA LEU A 93 5.96 4.66 18.07
C LEU A 93 6.66 4.50 16.72
N ALA A 94 7.98 4.60 16.67
CA ALA A 94 8.74 4.41 15.43
C ALA A 94 8.59 2.99 14.87
N ILE A 95 8.68 1.96 15.73
CA ILE A 95 8.46 0.57 15.30
C ILE A 95 7.03 0.40 14.79
N GLY A 96 6.04 0.85 15.56
CA GLY A 96 4.63 0.70 15.20
C GLY A 96 4.30 1.34 13.84
N ARG A 97 4.73 2.58 13.61
CA ARG A 97 4.45 3.32 12.37
C ARG A 97 5.21 2.77 11.16
N THR A 98 6.47 2.36 11.34
CA THR A 98 7.27 1.78 10.24
C THR A 98 6.71 0.43 9.80
N LEU A 99 6.32 -0.44 10.75
CA LEU A 99 5.63 -1.69 10.45
C LEU A 99 4.28 -1.47 9.76
N ALA A 100 3.47 -0.52 10.24
CA ALA A 100 2.19 -0.18 9.61
C ALA A 100 2.39 0.28 8.16
N MET A 101 3.37 1.14 7.91
CA MET A 101 3.69 1.62 6.57
C MET A 101 4.21 0.51 5.65
N TYR A 102 5.06 -0.39 6.17
CA TYR A 102 5.53 -1.57 5.45
C TYR A 102 4.37 -2.47 5.02
N VAL A 103 3.46 -2.80 5.95
CA VAL A 103 2.28 -3.62 5.66
C VAL A 103 1.39 -2.96 4.61
N ARG A 104 1.15 -1.65 4.70
CA ARG A 104 0.36 -0.92 3.69
C ARG A 104 1.03 -0.92 2.32
N ALA A 105 2.35 -0.69 2.26
CA ALA A 105 3.08 -0.69 0.99
C ALA A 105 3.09 -2.06 0.32
N TYR A 106 3.38 -3.12 1.09
CA TYR A 106 3.35 -4.49 0.58
C TYR A 106 1.93 -4.90 0.16
N GLY A 107 0.93 -4.64 1.02
CA GLY A 107 -0.46 -4.99 0.71
C GLY A 107 -1.02 -4.22 -0.48
N TYR A 108 -0.58 -2.98 -0.68
CA TYR A 108 -0.89 -2.22 -1.89
C TYR A 108 -0.37 -2.97 -3.13
N ASN A 109 0.92 -3.29 -3.16
CA ASN A 109 1.51 -3.98 -4.30
C ASN A 109 0.89 -5.36 -4.58
N GLU A 110 0.58 -6.10 -3.52
CA GLU A 110 -0.05 -7.41 -3.60
C GLU A 110 -1.48 -7.31 -4.16
N THR A 111 -2.30 -6.38 -3.65
CA THR A 111 -3.67 -6.17 -4.16
C THR A 111 -3.69 -5.68 -5.60
N LEU A 112 -2.70 -4.88 -5.99
CA LEU A 112 -2.47 -4.50 -7.38
C LEU A 112 -2.06 -5.70 -8.25
N SER A 113 -1.15 -6.54 -7.76
CA SER A 113 -0.68 -7.74 -8.47
C SER A 113 -1.83 -8.73 -8.73
N GLN A 114 -2.67 -8.96 -7.72
CA GLN A 114 -3.86 -9.80 -7.83
C GLN A 114 -4.81 -9.28 -8.92
N MET A 115 -5.07 -7.98 -8.97
CA MET A 115 -5.92 -7.36 -10.00
C MET A 115 -5.31 -7.46 -11.41
N LYS A 116 -3.98 -7.39 -11.52
CA LYS A 116 -3.27 -7.55 -12.80
C LYS A 116 -3.37 -8.98 -13.34
N SER A 117 -3.20 -9.96 -12.45
CA SER A 117 -3.24 -11.39 -12.78
C SER A 117 -4.66 -11.90 -13.02
N SER A 118 -5.63 -11.47 -12.19
CA SER A 118 -7.04 -11.83 -12.28
C SER A 118 -7.91 -10.56 -12.19
N PRO A 119 -8.14 -9.87 -13.31
CA PRO A 119 -8.94 -8.65 -13.33
C PRO A 119 -10.37 -8.92 -12.89
N GLN A 120 -10.88 -8.10 -11.95
CA GLN A 120 -12.29 -8.15 -11.57
C GLN A 120 -13.15 -7.44 -12.61
N ALA A 121 -14.29 -8.04 -12.96
CA ALA A 121 -15.29 -7.42 -13.79
C ALA A 121 -16.11 -6.40 -12.98
N PHE A 122 -16.49 -5.30 -13.61
CA PHE A 122 -17.43 -4.34 -13.02
C PHE A 122 -18.81 -4.98 -12.85
N LYS A 123 -19.38 -4.81 -11.65
CA LYS A 123 -20.77 -5.14 -11.37
C LYS A 123 -21.70 -4.05 -11.88
N ASN A 124 -21.32 -2.78 -11.76
CA ASN A 124 -22.09 -1.66 -12.28
C ASN A 124 -21.63 -1.27 -13.69
N LYS A 125 -22.56 -1.23 -14.63
CA LYS A 125 -22.30 -0.88 -16.04
C LYS A 125 -21.84 0.56 -16.24
N ALA A 126 -22.11 1.46 -15.29
CA ALA A 126 -21.64 2.84 -15.33
C ALA A 126 -20.20 3.02 -14.80
N SER A 127 -19.65 2.01 -14.12
CA SER A 127 -18.29 2.05 -13.56
C SER A 127 -17.26 1.96 -14.67
N ASN A 128 -16.30 2.88 -14.67
CA ASN A 128 -15.19 2.93 -15.62
C ASN A 128 -13.82 3.04 -14.92
N GLN A 129 -13.82 3.02 -13.59
CA GLN A 129 -12.62 3.20 -12.76
C GLN A 129 -12.64 2.28 -11.54
N TRP A 130 -11.45 1.78 -11.18
CA TRP A 130 -11.23 1.10 -9.92
C TRP A 130 -10.55 2.04 -8.93
N LYS A 131 -11.15 2.21 -7.75
CA LYS A 131 -10.56 2.95 -6.64
C LYS A 131 -10.10 1.99 -5.56
N LEU A 132 -8.85 2.11 -5.14
CA LEU A 132 -8.31 1.41 -4.00
C LEU A 132 -8.65 2.17 -2.72
N VAL A 133 -9.26 1.48 -1.76
CA VAL A 133 -9.68 2.04 -0.47
C VAL A 133 -9.07 1.20 0.64
N SER A 134 -8.73 1.85 1.76
CA SER A 134 -8.26 1.14 2.95
C SER A 134 -9.32 0.15 3.47
N SER A 135 -8.84 -0.98 3.99
CA SER A 135 -9.65 -2.08 4.50
C SER A 135 -9.03 -2.61 5.78
N GLU A 136 -9.86 -3.10 6.70
CA GLU A 136 -9.39 -3.84 7.88
C GLU A 136 -8.85 -5.22 7.49
N GLU A 137 -9.34 -5.77 6.37
CA GLU A 137 -8.94 -7.08 5.89
C GLU A 137 -7.56 -7.05 5.20
N ILE A 138 -6.62 -7.86 5.71
CA ILE A 138 -5.28 -8.02 5.15
C ILE A 138 -5.20 -9.32 4.34
N LYS A 139 -5.17 -9.19 3.02
CA LYS A 139 -5.10 -10.32 2.07
C LYS A 139 -3.66 -10.74 1.72
N SER A 140 -2.66 -10.01 2.21
CA SER A 140 -1.26 -10.11 1.79
C SER A 140 -0.45 -11.26 2.43
N GLY A 141 -1.12 -12.33 2.87
CA GLY A 141 -0.51 -13.53 3.43
C GLY A 141 -0.11 -13.47 4.92
N PRO A 142 0.36 -14.60 5.50
CA PRO A 142 0.60 -14.73 6.95
C PRO A 142 1.72 -13.84 7.49
N LYS A 143 2.81 -13.64 6.73
CA LYS A 143 3.94 -12.76 7.15
C LYS A 143 3.43 -11.34 7.42
N MET A 144 2.61 -10.79 6.53
CA MET A 144 2.07 -9.44 6.68
C MET A 144 1.06 -9.33 7.82
N LYS A 145 0.22 -10.35 8.03
CA LYS A 145 -0.67 -10.40 9.20
C LYS A 145 0.11 -10.36 10.51
N LYS A 146 1.23 -11.09 10.60
CA LYS A 146 2.12 -11.04 11.79
C LYS A 146 2.72 -9.65 11.98
N GLN A 147 3.20 -8.99 10.93
CA GLN A 147 3.75 -7.64 11.03
C GLN A 147 2.69 -6.59 11.38
N ALA A 148 1.48 -6.74 10.85
CA ALA A 148 0.35 -5.88 11.18
C ALA A 148 -0.01 -5.99 12.66
N LYS A 149 -0.08 -7.22 13.20
CA LYS A 149 -0.32 -7.46 14.62
C LYS A 149 0.77 -6.83 15.50
N LYS A 150 2.05 -6.99 15.12
CA LYS A 150 3.14 -6.31 15.83
C LYS A 150 3.00 -4.79 15.78
N ALA A 151 2.66 -4.23 14.62
CA ALA A 151 2.44 -2.79 14.48
C ALA A 151 1.36 -2.30 15.46
N THR A 152 0.21 -2.99 15.51
CA THR A 152 -0.89 -2.62 16.42
C THR A 152 -0.50 -2.78 17.88
N GLU A 153 0.18 -3.87 18.25
CA GLU A 153 0.68 -4.10 19.61
C GLU A 153 1.60 -2.96 20.08
N TYR A 154 2.53 -2.52 19.23
CA TYR A 154 3.43 -1.40 19.54
C TYR A 154 2.70 -0.07 19.68
N LEU A 155 1.75 0.24 18.81
CA LEU A 155 0.98 1.48 18.86
C LEU A 155 0.04 1.52 20.07
N GLU A 156 -0.63 0.40 20.37
CA GLU A 156 -1.45 0.27 21.59
C GLU A 156 -0.60 0.41 22.84
N LYS A 157 0.60 -0.15 22.85
CA LYS A 157 1.54 -0.03 23.97
C LYS A 157 1.92 1.43 24.22
N VAL A 158 2.15 2.22 23.17
CA VAL A 158 2.38 3.67 23.32
C VAL A 158 1.18 4.36 23.95
N MET A 159 -0.04 4.02 23.53
CA MET A 159 -1.25 4.58 24.12
C MET A 159 -1.43 4.21 25.59
N LYS A 160 -1.13 2.94 25.94
CA LYS A 160 -1.24 2.40 27.30
C LYS A 160 -0.17 2.95 28.24
N GLU A 161 1.09 2.97 27.82
CA GLU A 161 2.24 3.40 28.64
C GLU A 161 2.39 4.94 28.68
N HIS A 162 1.86 5.67 27.69
CA HIS A 162 2.05 7.12 27.57
C HIS A 162 0.75 7.89 27.23
N PRO A 163 -0.34 7.73 28.01
CA PRO A 163 -1.62 8.38 27.75
C PRO A 163 -1.53 9.91 27.83
N GLY A 164 -2.36 10.62 27.06
CA GLY A 164 -2.40 12.09 27.04
C GLY A 164 -1.20 12.78 26.40
N THR A 165 -0.21 12.03 25.91
CA THR A 165 0.98 12.59 25.28
C THR A 165 0.83 12.75 23.75
N PRO A 166 1.63 13.60 23.09
CA PRO A 166 1.65 13.68 21.64
C PRO A 166 1.94 12.33 20.95
N TRP A 167 2.73 11.45 21.57
CA TRP A 167 3.00 10.10 21.04
C TRP A 167 1.73 9.23 21.04
N ALA A 168 0.95 9.26 22.13
CA ALA A 168 -0.34 8.57 22.19
C ALA A 168 -1.32 9.09 21.13
N LEU A 169 -1.37 10.40 20.89
CA LEU A 169 -2.19 10.98 19.83
C LEU A 169 -1.78 10.47 18.45
N LEU A 170 -0.47 10.46 18.16
CA LEU A 170 0.05 9.92 16.89
C LEU A 170 -0.24 8.43 16.74
N ALA A 171 -0.10 7.65 17.81
CA ALA A 171 -0.41 6.23 17.81
C ALA A 171 -1.90 5.98 17.53
N LYS A 172 -2.80 6.74 18.18
CA LYS A 172 -4.25 6.66 17.96
C LYS A 172 -4.61 6.99 16.51
N ARG A 173 -4.01 8.04 15.94
CA ARG A 173 -4.20 8.42 14.54
C ARG A 173 -3.71 7.34 13.57
N GLU A 174 -2.62 6.67 13.90
CA GLU A 174 -2.10 5.58 13.09
C GLU A 174 -3.02 4.36 13.14
N LEU A 175 -3.54 4.00 14.32
CA LEU A 175 -4.48 2.89 14.51
C LEU A 175 -5.84 3.14 13.84
N SER A 176 -6.27 4.40 13.73
CA SER A 176 -7.51 4.73 13.03
C SER A 176 -7.44 4.52 11.52
N GLN A 177 -6.25 4.28 10.97
CA GLN A 177 -6.03 4.03 9.55
C GLN A 177 -5.84 2.53 9.29
N PRO A 178 -6.77 1.86 8.59
CA PRO A 178 -6.65 0.44 8.30
C PRO A 178 -5.38 0.10 7.51
N LEU A 179 -4.86 -1.11 7.73
CA LEU A 179 -3.60 -1.57 7.14
C LEU A 179 -3.79 -2.31 5.81
N GLY A 180 -5.00 -2.80 5.54
CA GLY A 180 -5.34 -3.53 4.33
C GLY A 180 -5.87 -2.64 3.21
N TRP A 181 -6.12 -3.26 2.06
CA TRP A 181 -6.62 -2.60 0.86
C TRP A 181 -7.72 -3.42 0.21
N LYS A 182 -8.70 -2.72 -0.37
CA LYS A 182 -9.78 -3.31 -1.15
C LYS A 182 -10.10 -2.47 -2.38
N TRP A 183 -10.51 -3.15 -3.44
CA TRP A 183 -11.01 -2.53 -4.64
C TRP A 183 -12.46 -2.08 -4.44
N LYS A 184 -12.77 -0.87 -4.89
CA LYS A 184 -14.12 -0.31 -4.97
C LYS A 184 -14.33 0.25 -6.36
N GLU A 185 -15.47 -0.05 -6.95
CA GLU A 185 -15.87 0.54 -8.22
C GLU A 185 -16.12 2.04 -8.06
N SER A 186 -15.74 2.80 -9.09
CA SER A 186 -15.94 4.24 -9.14
C SER A 186 -16.21 4.70 -10.56
N VAL A 187 -16.86 5.86 -10.68
CA VAL A 187 -17.15 6.51 -11.96
C VAL A 187 -16.29 7.75 -12.06
N ASN A 188 -15.46 7.81 -13.10
CA ASN A 188 -14.74 9.01 -13.49
C ASN A 188 -15.54 9.75 -14.58
N PRO A 189 -16.20 10.88 -14.27
CA PRO A 189 -16.99 11.63 -15.23
C PRO A 189 -16.14 12.25 -16.35
N ASN A 190 -14.83 12.41 -16.15
CA ASN A 190 -13.93 13.03 -17.14
C ASN A 190 -13.33 12.03 -18.14
N ALA A 191 -13.57 10.73 -18.00
CA ALA A 191 -13.02 9.72 -18.92
C ALA A 191 -13.49 9.92 -20.37
N ASN A 192 -14.74 10.35 -20.58
CA ASN A 192 -15.32 10.59 -21.91
C ASN A 192 -14.87 11.91 -22.57
N LYS A 193 -14.29 12.87 -21.84
CA LYS A 193 -13.88 14.16 -22.42
C LYS A 193 -12.60 14.06 -23.26
N ASN A 194 -11.73 13.09 -22.99
CA ASN A 194 -10.43 12.95 -23.67
C ASN A 194 -10.47 12.07 -24.94
N ILE A 195 -11.49 11.24 -25.11
CA ILE A 195 -11.67 10.45 -26.35
C ILE A 195 -12.05 11.38 -27.52
N ASN A 196 -12.79 12.46 -27.22
CA ASN A 196 -13.37 13.35 -28.22
C ASN A 196 -12.44 14.47 -28.73
N ARG A 197 -11.21 14.59 -28.23
CA ARG A 197 -10.28 15.65 -28.67
C ARG A 197 -9.25 15.23 -29.71
N ASN A 198 -8.98 13.94 -29.89
CA ASN A 198 -7.87 13.48 -30.74
C ASN A 198 -8.20 12.30 -31.67
N THR A 199 -9.47 11.89 -31.80
CA THR A 199 -9.84 10.78 -32.70
C THR A 199 -10.76 11.32 -33.79
N PRO A 200 -10.36 11.30 -35.08
CA PRO A 200 -11.26 11.67 -36.16
C PRO A 200 -12.48 10.73 -36.15
N PRO A 201 -13.71 11.24 -36.34
CA PRO A 201 -14.96 10.51 -36.09
C PRO A 201 -15.11 9.20 -36.87
N ASN A 202 -14.34 9.00 -37.94
CA ASN A 202 -14.35 7.77 -38.75
C ASN A 202 -13.69 6.56 -38.07
N GLN A 203 -12.73 6.73 -37.16
CA GLN A 203 -12.02 5.59 -36.54
C GLN A 203 -12.85 4.90 -35.46
N VAL A 204 -13.68 5.65 -34.73
CA VAL A 204 -14.55 5.09 -33.66
C VAL A 204 -15.62 4.16 -34.24
N ARG A 205 -16.17 4.51 -35.41
CA ARG A 205 -17.13 3.64 -36.13
C ARG A 205 -16.49 2.36 -36.65
N LEU A 206 -15.25 2.42 -37.12
CA LEU A 206 -14.52 1.23 -37.60
C LEU A 206 -14.26 0.23 -36.46
N LEU A 207 -13.79 0.72 -35.30
CA LEU A 207 -13.49 -0.12 -34.14
C LEU A 207 -14.75 -0.82 -33.61
N LEU A 208 -15.88 -0.10 -33.53
CA LEU A 208 -17.16 -0.69 -33.13
C LEU A 208 -17.66 -1.73 -34.14
N ALA A 209 -17.54 -1.45 -35.44
CA ALA A 209 -17.92 -2.39 -36.49
C ALA A 209 -17.03 -3.65 -36.51
N GLU A 210 -15.75 -3.50 -36.19
CA GLU A 210 -14.77 -4.58 -36.14
C GLU A 210 -14.97 -5.46 -34.88
N GLU A 211 -15.30 -4.83 -33.75
CA GLU A 211 -15.67 -5.51 -32.51
C GLU A 211 -16.99 -6.29 -32.64
N GLU A 212 -18.00 -5.73 -33.34
CA GLU A 212 -19.24 -6.44 -33.67
C GLU A 212 -19.01 -7.62 -34.61
N ARG A 213 -18.17 -7.47 -35.65
CA ARG A 213 -17.76 -8.58 -36.54
C ARG A 213 -17.06 -9.69 -35.75
N ASN A 214 -16.17 -9.35 -34.83
CA ASN A 214 -15.49 -10.32 -33.97
C ASN A 214 -16.44 -11.02 -32.99
N ARG A 215 -17.43 -10.30 -32.45
CA ARG A 215 -18.48 -10.85 -31.59
C ARG A 215 -19.38 -11.83 -32.35
N ARG A 216 -19.72 -11.52 -33.61
CA ARG A 216 -20.45 -12.43 -34.52
C ARG A 216 -19.62 -13.68 -34.87
N LYS A 217 -18.32 -13.54 -35.12
CA LYS A 217 -17.42 -14.68 -35.40
C LYS A 217 -17.27 -15.62 -34.19
N ARG A 218 -17.18 -15.07 -32.96
CA ARG A 218 -17.12 -15.86 -31.72
C ARG A 218 -18.42 -16.63 -31.46
N ARG A 219 -19.58 -16.04 -31.76
CA ARG A 219 -20.88 -16.72 -31.66
C ARG A 219 -21.04 -17.89 -32.64
N LYS A 220 -20.42 -17.83 -33.82
CA LYS A 220 -20.46 -18.92 -34.82
C LYS A 220 -19.52 -20.09 -34.50
N LYS A 221 -18.51 -19.91 -33.64
CA LYS A 221 -17.56 -20.98 -33.23
C LYS A 221 -17.93 -21.60 -31.86
N GLY A 222 -19.20 -21.96 -31.67
CA GLY A 222 -19.61 -22.79 -30.51
C GLY A 222 -19.09 -24.24 -30.63
N PRO A 223 -18.88 -24.97 -29.52
CA PRO A 223 -18.21 -26.26 -29.54
C PRO A 223 -19.05 -27.34 -30.25
N ALA A 224 -18.41 -28.09 -31.16
CA ALA A 224 -19.03 -29.21 -31.85
C ALA A 224 -19.41 -30.33 -30.86
N ARG A 225 -20.69 -30.71 -30.81
CA ARG A 225 -21.18 -31.85 -30.03
C ARG A 225 -20.56 -33.14 -30.57
N LYS A 226 -19.76 -33.84 -29.76
CA LYS A 226 -19.32 -35.21 -30.05
C LYS A 226 -20.53 -36.13 -30.00
N LYS A 227 -20.78 -36.88 -31.07
CA LYS A 227 -21.83 -37.91 -31.10
C LYS A 227 -21.41 -39.11 -30.25
N PRO A 228 -22.32 -39.76 -29.49
CA PRO A 228 -22.00 -40.99 -28.76
C PRO A 228 -21.78 -42.14 -29.74
N LEU A 229 -20.77 -42.96 -29.48
CA LEU A 229 -20.48 -44.20 -30.21
C LEU A 229 -21.42 -45.29 -29.69
N LEU A 230 -22.12 -45.96 -30.60
CA LEU A 230 -22.83 -47.22 -30.37
C LEU A 230 -21.83 -48.38 -30.34
#